data_AF-A0A831UZA2-F1
#
_entry.id   AF-A0A831UZA2-F1
#
_cell.length_a   1.000
_cell.length_b   1.000
_cell.length_c   1.000
_cell.angle_alpha   90.00
_cell.angle_beta   90.00
_cell.angle_gamma   90.00
#
_symmetry.space_group_name_H-M   'P 1'
#
loop_
_entity.id
_entity.type
_entity.pdbx_description
1 polymer ?
#
loop_
_entity_poly.entity_id
_entity_poly.type
_entity_poly.pdbx_seq_one_letter_code
_entity_poly.pdbx_strand_id
1 'polypeptide(L)'
;MDDQDIKTLRAPRTIARTLGRLHESRGHAWLIPGDDPDFQGQVQVVGNEPDVARLILDCPEPVTLRHLLAARQVRVQAVIDGLLTWFHTADIRIDRDGDDCYLAIGWPEIMHRLQRRAAFRIDLPPDVPGTLAFCLPGKRQVTSGEVVN
;
A
#
# COMPACT_ATOMS: atom_id res chain seq x y z
N MET A 1 8.97 0.49 18.67
CA MET A 1 8.85 0.88 17.26
C MET A 1 8.76 2.39 17.29
N ASP A 2 9.79 3.12 16.87
CA ASP A 2 9.80 4.58 17.01
C ASP A 2 8.83 5.21 16.01
N ASP A 3 7.87 5.99 16.51
CA ASP A 3 6.88 6.73 15.71
C ASP A 3 7.50 7.83 14.81
N GLN A 4 8.82 8.01 14.86
CA GLN A 4 9.54 9.05 14.11
C GLN A 4 9.51 8.85 12.58
N ASP A 5 9.28 7.62 12.11
CA ASP A 5 9.26 7.29 10.68
C ASP A 5 7.88 7.46 10.02
N ILE A 6 6.85 7.80 10.81
CA ILE A 6 5.47 7.94 10.33
C ILE A 6 5.14 9.40 10.05
N LYS A 7 4.92 9.72 8.78
CA LYS A 7 4.45 11.04 8.35
C LYS A 7 2.93 11.04 8.24
N THR A 8 2.29 12.02 8.88
CA THR A 8 0.84 12.22 8.78
C THR A 8 0.53 13.31 7.77
N LEU A 9 -0.30 12.99 6.79
CA LEU A 9 -0.81 13.88 5.77
C LEU A 9 -2.25 14.28 6.10
N ARG A 10 -2.52 15.60 6.09
CA ARG A 10 -3.85 16.18 6.34
C ARG A 10 -4.29 17.15 5.23
N ALA A 11 -3.37 17.55 4.36
CA ALA A 11 -3.68 18.50 3.28
C ALA A 11 -4.48 17.78 2.17
N PRO A 12 -5.73 18.17 1.89
CA PRO A 12 -6.59 17.46 0.94
C PRO A 12 -5.97 17.34 -0.45
N ARG A 13 -5.33 18.40 -0.94
CA ARG A 13 -4.61 18.40 -2.23
C ARG A 13 -3.49 17.36 -2.29
N THR A 14 -2.78 17.16 -1.18
CA THR A 14 -1.70 16.15 -1.11
C THR A 14 -2.26 14.74 -1.07
N ILE A 15 -3.35 14.52 -0.34
CA ILE A 15 -4.07 13.24 -0.29
C ILE A 15 -4.59 12.89 -1.68
N ALA A 16 -5.31 13.82 -2.33
CA ALA A 16 -5.83 13.68 -3.68
C ALA A 16 -4.75 13.26 -4.69
N ARG A 17 -3.61 13.97 -4.69
CA ARG A 17 -2.47 13.64 -5.55
C ARG A 17 -1.89 12.26 -5.25
N THR A 18 -1.83 11.87 -3.97
CA THR A 18 -1.28 10.57 -3.56
C THR A 18 -2.18 9.42 -4.02
N LEU A 19 -3.51 9.56 -3.86
CA LEU A 19 -4.48 8.60 -4.35
C LEU A 19 -4.55 8.57 -5.88
N GLY A 20 -4.40 9.73 -6.54
CA GLY A 20 -4.25 9.84 -7.98
C GLY A 20 -3.10 9.00 -8.52
N ARG A 21 -1.92 9.07 -7.89
CA ARG A 21 -0.76 8.23 -8.24
C ARG A 21 -1.03 6.74 -8.07
N LEU A 22 -1.71 6.35 -6.99
CA LEU A 22 -2.10 4.97 -6.77
C LEU A 22 -2.96 4.44 -7.92
N HIS A 23 -3.96 5.23 -8.35
CA HIS A 23 -4.80 4.90 -9.49
C HIS A 23 -4.02 4.89 -10.83
N GLU A 24 -3.20 5.90 -11.11
CA GLU A 24 -2.37 5.97 -12.33
C GLU A 24 -1.46 4.75 -12.49
N SER A 25 -0.93 4.24 -11.37
CA SER A 25 -0.12 3.02 -11.35
C SER A 25 -0.93 1.71 -11.41
N ARG A 26 -2.27 1.79 -11.41
CA ARG A 26 -3.18 0.66 -11.19
C ARG A 26 -2.76 -0.19 -9.99
N GLY A 27 -2.40 0.51 -8.91
CA GLY A 27 -1.81 -0.09 -7.73
C GLY A 27 -2.79 -0.98 -6.99
N HIS A 28 -2.24 -1.83 -6.13
CA HIS A 28 -3.04 -2.71 -5.29
C HIS A 28 -3.20 -2.11 -3.90
N ALA A 29 -4.38 -2.31 -3.31
CA ALA A 29 -4.70 -1.94 -1.95
C ALA A 29 -5.08 -3.19 -1.15
N TRP A 30 -4.59 -3.24 0.08
CA TRP A 30 -5.03 -4.18 1.10
C TRP A 30 -6.16 -3.53 1.90
N LEU A 31 -7.27 -4.24 2.00
CA LEU A 31 -8.44 -3.87 2.78
C LEU A 31 -8.48 -4.74 4.03
N ILE A 32 -8.36 -4.11 5.19
CA ILE A 32 -8.24 -4.78 6.48
C ILE A 32 -9.35 -4.25 7.39
N PRO A 33 -10.34 -5.08 7.77
CA PRO A 33 -11.37 -4.70 8.75
C PRO A 33 -10.74 -4.22 10.06
N GLY A 34 -11.25 -3.12 10.62
CA GLY A 34 -10.71 -2.56 11.87
C GLY A 34 -11.00 -3.42 13.11
N ASP A 35 -12.03 -4.26 13.04
CA ASP A 35 -12.46 -5.21 14.06
C ASP A 35 -11.87 -6.62 13.90
N ASP A 36 -11.26 -6.92 12.75
CA ASP A 36 -10.58 -8.18 12.46
C ASP A 36 -9.28 -7.93 11.68
N PRO A 37 -8.18 -7.53 12.37
CA PRO A 37 -6.94 -7.13 11.71
C PRO A 37 -6.14 -8.30 11.12
N ASP A 38 -6.47 -9.54 11.48
CA ASP A 38 -5.85 -10.75 10.93
C ASP A 38 -6.45 -11.11 9.57
N PHE A 39 -7.65 -10.59 9.26
CA PHE A 39 -8.28 -10.71 7.96
C PHE A 39 -7.82 -9.59 7.02
N GLN A 40 -7.41 -9.96 5.80
CA GLN A 40 -7.01 -9.00 4.77
C GLN A 40 -7.43 -9.48 3.38
N GLY A 41 -7.94 -8.56 2.57
CA GLY A 41 -8.20 -8.80 1.15
C GLY A 41 -7.42 -7.83 0.27
N GLN A 42 -6.85 -8.32 -0.81
CA GLN A 42 -6.16 -7.50 -1.80
C GLN A 42 -7.09 -7.19 -2.96
N VAL A 43 -7.13 -5.93 -3.38
CA VAL A 43 -7.88 -5.48 -4.55
C VAL A 43 -7.05 -4.53 -5.40
N GLN A 44 -7.39 -4.41 -6.67
CA GLN A 44 -6.79 -3.43 -7.56
C GLN A 44 -7.60 -2.13 -7.56
N VAL A 45 -6.90 -1.00 -7.69
CA VAL A 45 -7.51 0.30 -7.92
C VAL A 45 -7.81 0.46 -9.41
N VAL A 46 -9.07 0.66 -9.75
CA VAL A 46 -9.56 0.73 -11.15
C VAL A 46 -10.14 2.08 -11.53
N GLY A 47 -10.42 2.94 -10.55
CA GLY A 47 -10.88 4.30 -10.79
C GLY A 47 -10.55 5.25 -9.66
N ASN A 48 -10.62 6.54 -9.96
CA ASN A 48 -10.49 7.62 -8.99
C ASN A 48 -11.43 8.74 -9.39
N GLU A 49 -12.29 9.17 -8.47
CA GLU A 49 -13.30 10.20 -8.68
C GLU A 49 -13.00 11.40 -7.77
N PRO A 50 -12.20 12.38 -8.23
CA PRO A 50 -11.76 13.50 -7.41
C PRO A 50 -12.90 14.41 -6.98
N ASP A 51 -13.91 14.58 -7.83
CA ASP A 51 -15.01 15.53 -7.62
C ASP A 51 -15.91 15.13 -6.44
N VAL A 52 -16.02 13.83 -6.18
CA VAL A 52 -16.76 13.26 -5.05
C VAL A 52 -15.84 12.61 -4.01
N ALA A 53 -14.52 12.80 -4.16
CA ALA A 53 -13.49 12.28 -3.28
C ALA A 53 -13.61 10.77 -3.00
N ARG A 54 -13.66 9.96 -4.08
CA ARG A 54 -13.77 8.49 -4.00
C ARG A 54 -12.69 7.78 -4.79
N LEU A 55 -12.30 6.60 -4.32
CA LEU A 55 -11.45 5.66 -5.03
C LEU A 55 -12.29 4.44 -5.39
N ILE A 56 -12.19 3.97 -6.64
CA ILE A 56 -12.94 2.82 -7.12
C ILE A 56 -12.00 1.63 -7.19
N LEU A 57 -12.40 0.56 -6.52
CA LEU A 57 -11.65 -0.69 -6.42
C LEU A 57 -12.41 -1.79 -7.15
N ASP A 58 -11.67 -2.77 -7.66
CA ASP A 58 -12.27 -4.03 -8.12
C ASP A 58 -13.07 -4.69 -6.99
N CYS A 59 -14.11 -5.44 -7.37
CA CYS A 59 -14.90 -6.20 -6.41
C CYS A 59 -13.99 -7.17 -5.64
N PRO A 60 -13.93 -7.09 -4.29
CA PRO A 60 -13.28 -8.12 -3.50
C PRO A 60 -14.01 -9.46 -3.65
N GLU A 61 -13.32 -10.55 -3.31
CA GLU A 61 -13.97 -11.85 -3.19
C GLU A 61 -15.17 -11.81 -2.24
N PRO A 62 -16.23 -12.62 -2.44
CA PRO A 62 -17.47 -12.55 -1.65
C PRO A 62 -17.28 -12.70 -0.14
N VAL A 63 -16.25 -13.42 0.32
CA VAL A 63 -15.91 -13.51 1.75
C VAL A 63 -15.37 -12.16 2.23
N THR A 64 -14.34 -11.65 1.56
CA THR A 64 -13.75 -10.34 1.87
C THR A 64 -14.79 -9.24 1.88
N LEU A 65 -15.63 -9.17 0.84
CA LEU A 65 -16.68 -8.17 0.74
C LEU A 65 -17.63 -8.19 1.94
N ARG A 66 -18.06 -9.38 2.39
CA ARG A 66 -18.92 -9.52 3.58
C ARG A 66 -18.25 -9.00 4.85
N HIS A 67 -16.97 -9.33 5.06
CA HIS A 67 -16.23 -8.83 6.21
C HIS A 67 -16.08 -7.30 6.18
N LEU A 68 -15.76 -6.74 5.01
CA LEU A 68 -15.60 -5.29 4.85
C LEU A 68 -16.89 -4.51 5.10
N LEU A 69 -18.04 -5.04 4.67
CA LEU A 69 -19.35 -4.41 4.88
C LEU A 69 -19.87 -4.55 6.32
N ALA A 70 -19.42 -5.57 7.04
CA ALA A 70 -19.74 -5.75 8.45
C ALA A 70 -18.86 -4.88 9.36
N ALA A 71 -17.66 -4.52 8.90
CA ALA A 71 -16.71 -3.70 9.65
C ALA A 71 -17.22 -2.27 9.84
N ARG A 72 -17.03 -1.72 11.05
CA ARG A 72 -17.32 -0.30 11.33
C ARG A 72 -16.41 0.65 10.57
N GLN A 73 -15.19 0.20 10.30
CA GLN A 73 -14.14 0.96 9.65
C GLN A 73 -13.19 -0.03 9.00
N VAL A 74 -12.65 0.34 7.85
CA VAL A 74 -11.65 -0.44 7.13
C VAL A 74 -10.37 0.36 7.03
N ARG A 75 -9.25 -0.29 7.35
CA ARG A 75 -7.92 0.21 7.03
C ARG A 75 -7.59 -0.15 5.60
N VAL A 76 -7.32 0.88 4.80
CA VAL A 76 -6.85 0.76 3.42
C VAL A 76 -5.34 0.98 3.43
N GLN A 77 -4.58 0.02 2.93
CA GLN A 77 -3.13 0.04 2.93
C GLN A 77 -2.57 -0.25 1.53
N ALA A 78 -1.68 0.61 1.03
CA ALA A 78 -1.07 0.45 -0.28
C ALA A 78 0.39 0.92 -0.27
N VAL A 79 1.18 0.50 -1.25
CA VAL A 79 2.52 1.06 -1.49
C VAL A 79 2.41 2.12 -2.57
N ILE A 80 2.71 3.37 -2.23
CA ILE A 80 2.60 4.52 -3.13
C ILE A 80 3.94 5.26 -3.13
N ASP A 81 4.55 5.40 -4.31
CA ASP A 81 5.91 5.92 -4.49
C ASP A 81 6.95 5.18 -3.61
N GLY A 82 6.80 3.86 -3.46
CA GLY A 82 7.68 3.04 -2.62
C GLY A 82 7.51 3.23 -1.11
N LEU A 83 6.50 4.00 -0.67
CA LEU A 83 6.18 4.21 0.74
C LEU A 83 4.91 3.45 1.12
N LEU A 84 4.98 2.68 2.20
CA LEU A 84 3.79 2.08 2.80
C LEU A 84 2.89 3.21 3.29
N THR A 85 1.69 3.27 2.72
CA THR A 85 0.71 4.33 2.94
C THR A 85 -0.58 3.68 3.41
N TRP A 86 -1.19 4.23 4.46
CA TRP A 86 -2.47 3.73 4.95
C TRP A 86 -3.37 4.84 5.45
N PHE A 87 -4.66 4.57 5.44
CA PHE A 87 -5.69 5.40 6.03
C PHE A 87 -6.87 4.54 6.44
N HIS A 88 -7.82 5.14 7.15
CA HIS A 88 -9.03 4.46 7.56
C HIS A 88 -10.24 5.14 6.92
N THR A 89 -11.22 4.35 6.51
CA THR A 89 -12.49 4.85 5.97
C THR A 89 -13.65 4.03 6.50
N ALA A 90 -14.77 4.69 6.72
CA ALA A 90 -16.07 4.06 6.97
C ALA A 90 -17.05 4.32 5.81
N ASP A 91 -16.68 5.17 4.84
CA ASP A 91 -17.45 5.38 3.62
C ASP A 91 -17.08 4.30 2.61
N ILE A 92 -17.87 3.22 2.62
CA ILE A 92 -17.71 2.07 1.74
C ILE A 92 -19.06 1.84 1.06
N ARG A 93 -19.08 1.83 -0.27
CA ARG A 93 -20.27 1.59 -1.07
C ARG A 93 -19.97 0.56 -2.15
N ILE A 94 -20.90 -0.36 -2.37
CA ILE A 94 -20.86 -1.23 -3.54
C ILE A 94 -21.52 -0.48 -4.69
N ASP A 95 -20.81 -0.36 -5.79
CA ASP A 95 -21.34 0.13 -7.05
C ASP A 95 -21.44 -1.03 -8.03
N ARG A 96 -22.58 -1.14 -8.71
CA ARG A 96 -22.83 -2.15 -9.74
C ARG A 96 -23.11 -1.46 -11.06
N ASP A 97 -22.39 -1.86 -12.09
CA ASP A 97 -22.62 -1.41 -13.46
C ASP A 97 -22.88 -2.65 -14.33
N GLY A 98 -24.16 -2.94 -14.58
CA GLY A 98 -24.59 -4.20 -15.20
C GLY A 98 -24.20 -5.42 -14.35
N ASP A 99 -23.36 -6.28 -14.92
CA ASP A 99 -22.82 -7.48 -14.26
C ASP A 99 -21.51 -7.21 -13.50
N ASP A 100 -20.90 -6.04 -13.70
CA ASP A 100 -19.66 -5.66 -13.02
C ASP A 100 -19.93 -5.14 -11.61
N CYS A 101 -19.06 -5.52 -10.69
CA CYS A 101 -19.08 -5.09 -9.29
C CYS A 101 -17.83 -4.26 -8.99
N TYR A 102 -18.03 -3.14 -8.31
CA TYR A 102 -16.97 -2.28 -7.83
C TYR A 102 -17.20 -1.91 -6.37
N LEU A 103 -16.10 -1.63 -5.67
CA LEU A 103 -16.14 -1.10 -4.32
C LEU A 103 -15.64 0.35 -4.34
N ALA A 104 -16.54 1.28 -4.09
CA ALA A 104 -16.21 2.69 -3.93
C ALA A 104 -15.87 2.97 -2.46
N ILE A 105 -14.70 3.56 -2.22
CA ILE A 105 -14.25 3.98 -0.89
C ILE A 105 -14.03 5.50 -0.85
N GLY A 106 -14.49 6.15 0.21
CA GLY A 106 -14.25 7.56 0.43
C GLY A 106 -12.78 7.86 0.70
N TRP A 107 -12.30 8.99 0.19
CA TRP A 107 -10.98 9.51 0.51
C TRP A 107 -10.88 9.88 2.01
N PRO A 108 -9.69 9.72 2.62
CA PRO A 108 -9.52 10.06 4.02
C PRO A 108 -9.28 11.55 4.22
N GLU A 109 -9.59 12.04 5.42
CA GLU A 109 -9.08 13.32 5.92
C GLU A 109 -7.63 13.22 6.41
N ILE A 110 -7.24 12.03 6.89
CA ILE A 110 -5.92 11.76 7.46
C ILE A 110 -5.34 10.50 6.82
N MET A 111 -4.13 10.63 6.29
CA MET A 111 -3.38 9.53 5.71
C MET A 111 -2.00 9.45 6.34
N HIS A 112 -1.51 8.24 6.59
CA HIS A 112 -0.20 8.00 7.15
C HIS A 112 0.73 7.39 6.10
N ARG A 113 2.00 7.76 6.14
CA ARG A 113 3.05 7.20 5.29
C ARG A 113 4.24 6.83 6.13
N LEU A 114 4.74 5.62 5.93
CA LEU A 114 5.90 5.10 6.64
C LEU A 114 7.13 5.19 5.74
N GLN A 115 8.13 5.96 6.18
CA GLN A 115 9.40 6.13 5.50
C GLN A 115 10.55 5.63 6.39
N ARG A 116 10.72 4.30 6.48
CA ARG A 116 11.80 3.67 7.27
C ARG A 116 13.19 3.73 6.63
N ARG A 117 13.28 4.11 5.35
CA ARG A 117 14.52 4.00 4.57
C ARG A 117 15.19 5.36 4.43
N ALA A 118 16.45 5.42 4.85
CA ALA A 118 17.31 6.60 4.69
C ALA A 118 17.93 6.72 3.29
N ALA A 119 17.86 5.67 2.45
CA ALA A 119 18.46 5.63 1.12
C ALA A 119 17.59 4.86 0.11
N PHE A 120 17.70 5.25 -1.17
CA PHE A 120 17.08 4.58 -2.31
C PHE A 120 17.79 3.24 -2.58
N ARG A 121 17.01 2.20 -2.95
CA ARG A 121 17.54 0.88 -3.29
C ARG A 121 17.27 0.59 -4.75
N ILE A 122 18.27 0.04 -5.42
CA ILE A 122 18.17 -0.47 -6.78
C ILE A 122 18.48 -1.96 -6.67
N ASP A 123 17.58 -2.80 -7.17
CA ASP A 123 17.86 -4.23 -7.27
C ASP A 123 18.90 -4.44 -8.37
N LEU A 124 19.90 -5.28 -8.09
CA LEU A 124 20.91 -5.62 -9.08
C LEU A 124 20.23 -6.44 -10.19
N PRO A 125 20.36 -6.08 -11.47
CA PRO A 125 19.83 -6.91 -12.55
C PRO A 125 20.38 -8.34 -12.46
N PRO A 126 19.57 -9.37 -12.77
CA PRO A 126 19.95 -10.78 -12.58
C PRO A 126 21.14 -11.21 -13.46
N ASP A 127 21.40 -10.49 -14.55
CA ASP A 127 22.51 -10.70 -15.48
C ASP A 127 23.80 -9.99 -15.07
N VAL A 128 23.79 -9.19 -14.00
CA VAL A 128 24.97 -8.50 -13.49
C VAL A 128 25.57 -9.32 -12.34
N PRO A 129 26.78 -9.90 -12.51
CA PRO A 129 27.41 -10.66 -11.44
C PRO A 129 27.78 -9.72 -10.28
N GLY A 130 27.25 -10.02 -9.09
CA GLY A 130 27.61 -9.36 -7.84
C GLY A 130 28.50 -10.25 -6.99
N THR A 131 29.55 -9.68 -6.39
CA THR A 131 30.33 -10.35 -5.35
C THR A 131 30.18 -9.59 -4.04
N LEU A 132 29.73 -10.27 -2.99
CA LEU A 132 29.74 -9.72 -1.63
C LEU A 132 31.00 -10.21 -0.93
N ALA A 133 31.83 -9.28 -0.46
CA ALA A 133 32.99 -9.58 0.37
C ALA A 133 32.76 -9.02 1.78
N PHE A 134 32.80 -9.91 2.77
CA PHE A 134 32.68 -9.55 4.18
C PHE A 134 34.06 -9.57 4.82
N CYS A 135 34.50 -8.40 5.29
CA CYS A 135 35.69 -8.27 6.13
C CYS A 135 35.27 -8.39 7.59
N LEU A 136 35.67 -9.48 8.26
CA LEU A 136 35.37 -9.65 9.68
C LEU A 136 36.29 -8.76 10.54
N PRO A 137 35.75 -7.92 11.44
CA PRO A 137 36.57 -7.08 12.30
C PRO A 137 37.58 -7.91 13.11
N GLY A 138 38.85 -7.48 13.12
CA GLY A 138 39.92 -8.14 13.89
C GLY A 138 40.52 -9.40 13.27
N LYS A 139 40.09 -9.82 12.07
CA LYS A 139 40.69 -10.94 11.33
C LYS A 139 41.16 -10.48 9.95
N ARG A 140 42.35 -10.92 9.50
CA ARG A 140 42.83 -10.76 8.12
C ARG A 140 42.21 -11.83 7.19
N GLN A 141 40.92 -12.10 7.35
CA GLN A 141 40.21 -13.11 6.58
C GLN A 141 39.01 -12.44 5.92
N VAL A 142 38.93 -12.59 4.59
CA VAL A 142 37.80 -12.12 3.78
C VAL A 142 36.97 -13.35 3.44
N THR A 143 35.68 -13.30 3.76
CA THR A 143 34.72 -14.30 3.27
C THR A 143 33.95 -13.68 2.13
N SER A 144 34.05 -14.27 0.93
CA SER A 144 33.30 -13.83 -0.25
C SER A 144 32.25 -14.85 -0.66
N GLY A 145 31.13 -14.36 -1.17
CA GLY A 145 30.10 -15.16 -1.83
C GLY A 145 29.63 -14.48 -3.10
N GLU A 146 29.19 -15.28 -4.07
CA GLU A 146 28.49 -14.77 -5.25
C GLU A 146 27.06 -14.40 -4.87
N VAL A 147 26.59 -13.27 -5.39
CA VAL A 147 25.18 -12.88 -5.30
C VAL A 147 24.44 -13.67 -6.38
N VAL A 148 23.74 -14.72 -5.96
CA VAL A 148 22.79 -15.44 -6.81
C VAL A 148 21.43 -14.76 -6.63
N ASN A 149 20.94 -14.11 -7.68
CA ASN A 149 19.59 -13.55 -7.75
C ASN A 149 18.55 -14.62 -8.11
#